data_AF-V8APU9-F1
#
_entry.id   AF-V8APU9-F1
#
_cell.length_a   1.000
_cell.length_b   1.000
_cell.length_c   1.000
_cell.angle_alpha   90.00
_cell.angle_beta   90.00
_cell.angle_gamma   90.00
#
_symmetry.space_group_name_H-M   'P 1'
#
loop_
_entity.id
_entity.type
_entity.pdbx_description
1 polymer ?
#
loop_
_entity_poly.entity_id
_entity_poly.type
_entity_poly.pdbx_seq_one_letter_code
_entity_poly.pdbx_strand_id
1 'polypeptide(L)' 'MKVLVTLFWSAVIGEVVGYIMTALAGVADKPFSTLVVSLVFGLFVLLISEVGVVEPKH' A
#
# COMPACT_ATOMS: atom_id res chain seq x y z
N MET A 1 -0.14 -16.77 -3.18
CA MET A 1 0.32 -15.86 -4.27
C MET A 1 -0.32 -14.49 -4.21
N LYS A 2 -1.65 -14.36 -4.09
CA LYS A 2 -2.34 -13.04 -4.06
C LYS A 2 -1.76 -12.07 -3.02
N VAL A 3 -1.58 -12.50 -1.77
CA VAL A 3 -1.02 -11.67 -0.68
C VAL A 3 0.35 -11.08 -1.01
N LEU A 4 1.31 -11.91 -1.45
CA LEU A 4 2.66 -11.46 -1.76
C LEU A 4 2.68 -10.45 -2.92
N VAL A 5 1.85 -10.70 -3.94
CA VAL A 5 1.68 -9.81 -5.10
C VAL A 5 1.06 -8.48 -4.68
N THR A 6 0.03 -8.50 -3.83
CA THR A 6 -0.60 -7.30 -3.29
C THR A 6 0.38 -6.48 -2.47
N LEU A 7 1.16 -7.10 -1.58
CA LEU A 7 2.16 -6.40 -0.77
C LEU A 7 3.28 -5.81 -1.64
N PHE A 8 3.75 -6.55 -2.65
CA PHE A 8 4.73 -6.05 -3.61
C PHE A 8 4.23 -4.80 -4.34
N TRP A 9 3.03 -4.86 -4.92
CA TRP A 9 2.47 -3.71 -5.63
C TRP A 9 2.11 -2.56 -4.71
N SER A 10 1.67 -2.84 -3.48
CA SER A 10 1.44 -1.81 -2.46
C SER A 10 2.73 -1.05 -2.14
N ALA A 11 3.85 -1.75 -1.97
CA ALA A 11 5.15 -1.13 -1.74
C ALA A 11 5.60 -0.28 -2.93
N VAL A 12 5.53 -0.81 -4.16
CA VAL A 12 5.95 -0.08 -5.37
C VAL A 12 5.11 1.19 -5.57
N ILE A 13 3.78 1.07 -5.50
CA ILE A 13 2.88 2.22 -5.70
C ILE A 13 3.05 3.23 -4.57
N GLY A 14 3.16 2.75 -3.33
CA GLY A 14 3.30 3.62 -2.18
C GLY A 14 4.61 4.41 -2.17
N GLU A 15 5.73 3.84 -2.64
CA GLU A 15 6.98 4.59 -2.86
C GLU A 15 6.81 5.69 -3.93
N VAL A 16 6.18 5.37 -5.06
CA VAL A 16 5.93 6.34 -6.14
C VAL A 16 5.06 7.50 -5.64
N VAL A 17 3.96 7.19 -4.95
CA VAL A 17 3.06 8.20 -4.37
C VAL A 17 3.76 9.00 -3.29
N GLY A 18 4.49 8.33 -2.39
CA GLY A 18 5.23 8.98 -1.31
C GLY A 18 6.26 9.98 -1.84
N TYR A 19 7.03 9.60 -2.86
CA TYR A 19 7.96 10.49 -3.54
C TYR A 19 7.27 11.71 -4.16
N ILE A 20 6.16 11.51 -4.87
CA ILE A 20 5.39 12.62 -5.46
C ILE A 20 4.90 13.59 -4.36
N MET A 21 4.41 13.06 -3.24
CA MET A 21 3.89 13.85 -2.13
C MET A 21 4.99 14.61 -1.38
N THR A 22 6.15 13.99 -1.13
CA THR A 22 7.28 14.65 -0.47
C THR A 22 7.88 15.74 -1.36
N ALA A 23 8.02 15.46 -2.67
CA ALA A 23 8.44 16.44 -3.66
C ALA A 23 7.48 17.64 -3.74
N LEU A 24 6.17 17.38 -3.76
CA LEU A 24 5.15 18.43 -3.79
C LEU A 24 5.13 19.28 -2.51
N ALA A 25 5.35 18.66 -1.36
CA ALA A 25 5.43 19.35 -0.08
C ALA A 25 6.77 20.08 0.15
N GLY A 26 7.76 19.91 -0.74
CA GLY A 26 9.09 20.50 -0.60
C GLY A 26 9.88 19.99 0.61
N VAL A 27 9.56 18.77 1.09
CA VAL A 27 10.21 18.14 2.24
C VAL A 27 11.15 17.02 1.80
N ALA A 28 12.13 16.70 2.64
CA ALA A 28 13.07 15.62 2.36
C ALA A 28 12.34 14.27 2.28
N ASP A 29 12.65 13.50 1.23
CA ASP A 29 12.11 12.16 1.04
C ASP A 29 12.67 11.17 2.07
N LYS A 30 11.82 10.28 2.56
CA LYS A 30 12.13 9.29 3.61
C LYS A 30 11.64 7.91 3.18
N PRO A 31 12.37 7.23 2.27
CA PRO A 31 11.91 6.00 1.63
C PRO A 31 11.61 4.88 2.64
N PHE A 32 12.39 4.76 3.73
CA PHE A 32 12.09 3.75 4.74
C PHE A 32 10.74 3.96 5.44
N SER A 33 10.37 5.23 5.72
CA SER A 33 9.08 5.55 6.32
C SER A 33 7.94 5.28 5.34
N THR A 34 8.12 5.68 4.08
CA THR A 34 7.15 5.45 3.01
C THR A 34 6.91 3.95 2.80
N LEU A 35 7.96 3.14 2.82
CA LEU A 35 7.85 1.69 2.66
C LEU A 35 7.04 1.05 3.78
N VAL A 36 7.30 1.44 5.04
CA VAL A 36 6.54 0.93 6.19
C VAL A 36 5.06 1.28 6.07
N VAL A 37 4.74 2.54 5.74
CA VAL A 37 3.36 2.99 5.53
C VAL A 37 2.70 2.22 4.39
N SER A 38 3.42 2.00 3.29
CA SER A 38 2.94 1.28 2.11
C SER A 38 2.65 -0.20 2.39
N LEU A 39 3.46 -0.85 3.23
CA LEU A 39 3.23 -2.22 3.67
C LEU A 39 2.03 -2.31 4.62
N VAL A 40 1.91 -1.38 5.57
CA VAL A 40 0.77 -1.31 6.49
C VAL A 40 -0.53 -1.08 5.71
N PHE A 41 -0.51 -0.20 4.71
CA PHE A 41 -1.66 0.05 3.84
C PHE A 41 -2.02 -1.19 3.00
N GLY A 42 -1.02 -1.89 2.44
CA GLY A 42 -1.26 -3.13 1.72
C GLY A 42 -1.90 -4.21 2.60
N LEU A 43 -1.46 -4.30 3.87
CA LEU A 43 -2.06 -5.20 4.86
C LEU A 43 -3.51 -4.81 5.18
N PHE A 44 -3.78 -3.51 5.32
CA PHE A 44 -5.12 -2.97 5.52
C PHE A 44 -6.07 -3.31 4.36
N VAL A 45 -5.61 -3.15 3.12
CA VAL A 45 -6.39 -3.53 1.92
C VAL A 45 -6.70 -5.03 1.91
N LEU A 46 -5.75 -5.88 2.30
CA LEU A 46 -5.98 -7.31 2.41
C LEU A 46 -7.03 -7.65 3.49
N LEU A 47 -6.97 -7.00 4.65
CA LEU A 47 -7.98 -7.19 5.71
C LEU A 47 -9.37 -6.75 5.26
N ILE A 48 -9.49 -5.63 4.55
CA ILE A 48 -10.76 -5.20 3.96
C ILE A 48 -11.23 -6.17 2.89
N SER A 49 -10.33 -6.73 2.08
CA SER A 49 -10.71 -7.72 1.08
C SER A 49 -11.27 -9.00 1.71
N GLU A 50 -10.82 -9.39 2.90
CA GLU A 50 -11.37 -10.56 3.60
C GLU A 50 -12.72 -10.24 4.28
N VAL A 51 -12.88 -9.05 4.85
CA VAL A 51 -14.09 -8.66 5.58
C VAL A 51 -15.19 -8.10 4.67
N GLY A 52 -14.80 -7.39 3.62
CA GLY A 52 -15.67 -6.65 2.71
C GLY A 52 -16.15 -7.46 1.50
N VAL A 53 -15.59 -8.64 1.25
CA VAL A 53 -16.19 -9.61 0.33
C VAL A 53 -17.38 -10.24 1.05
N VAL A 54 -18.53 -9.57 0.93
CA VAL A 54 -19.82 -10.26 0.99
C VAL A 54 -19.78 -11.27 -0.14
N GLU A 55 -19.59 -12.55 0.17
CA GLU A 55 -19.62 -13.63 -0.83
C GLU A 55 -20.83 -13.43 -1.75
N PRO A 56 -20.68 -13.17 -3.05
CA PRO A 56 -21.71 -13.62 -3.95
C PRO A 56 -21.59 -15.15 -3.94
N LYS A 57 -22.50 -15.81 -3.21
CA LYS A 57 -22.72 -17.25 -3.32
C LYS A 57 -22.89 -17.60 -4.80
N HIS A 58 -21.84 -18.07 -5.47
CA HIS A 58 -21.95 -18.84 -6.71
C HIS A 58 -20.79 -19.80 -6.86
#